data_AF-A0A8S0RCJ7-F1
#
_entry.id   AF-A0A8S0RCJ7-F1
#
_cell.length_a   1.000
_cell.length_b   1.000
_cell.length_c   1.000
_cell.angle_alpha   90.00
_cell.angle_beta   90.00
_cell.angle_gamma   90.00
#
_symmetry.space_group_name_H-M   'P 1'
#
loop_
_entity.id
_entity.type
_entity.pdbx_description
1 polymer ?
#
loop_
_entity_poly.entity_id
_entity_poly.type
_entity_poly.pdbx_seq_one_letter_code
_entity_poly.pdbx_strand_id
1 'polypeptide(L)'
;DVSLAISLVRPTSFFMQDLSNRSPFSNERFGSVNRAFIVTGEDKTIPPEFQPWEIENTGVTIVKEIEDADHMAMISKPHALCQYLLDIAK
;
A
#
# COMPACT_ATOMS: atom_id res chain seq x y z
N ASP A 1 -12.74 3.22 11.30
CA ASP A 1 -12.23 2.02 10.63
C ASP A 1 -12.64 0.71 11.34
N VAL A 2 -12.36 0.53 12.63
CA VAL A 2 -12.60 -0.72 13.39
C VAL A 2 -14.05 -1.18 13.39
N SER A 3 -15.02 -0.30 13.67
CA SER A 3 -16.45 -0.67 13.66
C SER A 3 -16.94 -1.13 12.27
N LEU A 4 -16.39 -0.53 11.22
CA LEU A 4 -16.68 -0.92 9.84
C LEU A 4 -16.08 -2.30 9.55
N ALA A 5 -14.85 -2.53 9.99
CA ALA A 5 -14.17 -3.81 9.85
C ALA A 5 -14.95 -4.94 10.55
N ILE A 6 -15.43 -4.73 11.78
CA ILE A 6 -16.23 -5.71 12.53
C ILE A 6 -17.51 -6.10 11.77
N SER A 7 -18.10 -5.17 11.03
CA SER A 7 -19.39 -5.40 10.37
C SER A 7 -19.25 -6.02 8.98
N LEU A 8 -18.13 -5.80 8.28
CA LEU A 8 -17.99 -6.11 6.86
C LEU A 8 -16.82 -7.04 6.50
N VAL A 9 -15.83 -7.21 7.37
CA VAL A 9 -14.67 -8.09 7.07
C VAL A 9 -15.13 -9.54 6.97
N ARG A 10 -14.56 -10.24 5.99
CA ARG A 10 -14.80 -11.66 5.72
C ARG A 10 -13.48 -12.42 5.80
N PRO A 11 -13.51 -13.74 6.11
CA PRO A 11 -12.31 -14.56 6.06
C PRO A 11 -11.63 -14.50 4.69
N THR A 12 -10.30 -14.41 4.69
CA THR A 12 -9.46 -14.35 3.49
C THR A 12 -8.12 -15.06 3.74
N SER A 13 -7.31 -15.22 2.70
CA SER A 13 -5.98 -15.83 2.74
C SER A 13 -4.99 -14.97 1.95
N PHE A 14 -3.72 -15.01 2.35
CA PHE A 14 -2.62 -14.40 1.60
C PHE A 14 -2.09 -15.30 0.46
N PHE A 15 -2.63 -16.52 0.31
CA PHE A 15 -2.25 -17.46 -0.76
C PHE A 15 -0.74 -17.77 -0.83
N MET A 16 -0.04 -17.76 0.32
CA MET A 16 1.42 -17.89 0.38
C MET A 16 1.95 -19.17 -0.29
N GLN A 17 1.25 -20.30 -0.14
CA GLN A 17 1.64 -21.58 -0.76
C GLN A 17 1.51 -21.57 -2.29
N ASP A 18 0.48 -20.89 -2.81
CA ASP A 18 0.28 -20.76 -4.25
C ASP A 18 1.30 -19.78 -4.84
N LEU A 19 1.57 -18.68 -4.12
CA LEU A 19 2.56 -17.67 -4.52
C LEU A 19 3.99 -18.23 -4.52
N SER A 20 4.35 -19.11 -3.59
CA SER A 20 5.69 -19.72 -3.57
C SER A 20 5.99 -20.59 -4.80
N ASN A 21 4.95 -21.07 -5.49
CA ASN A 21 5.08 -21.88 -6.71
C ASN A 21 4.98 -21.05 -8.01
N ARG A 22 4.75 -19.73 -7.91
CA ARG A 22 4.61 -18.84 -9.07
C ARG A 22 5.98 -18.33 -9.52
N SER A 23 6.13 -18.11 -10.82
CA SER A 23 7.28 -17.40 -11.36
C SER A 23 7.29 -15.93 -10.89
N PRO A 24 8.47 -15.33 -10.65
CA PRO A 24 8.57 -13.91 -10.32
C PRO A 24 8.04 -13.03 -11.45
N PHE A 25 7.70 -11.79 -11.12
CA PHE A 25 7.32 -10.78 -12.11
C PHE A 25 8.52 -10.39 -12.99
N SER A 26 8.24 -9.94 -14.22
CA SER A 26 9.26 -9.53 -15.20
C SER A 26 9.33 -8.01 -15.37
N ASN A 27 10.49 -7.53 -15.81
CA ASN A 27 10.72 -6.10 -16.04
C ASN A 27 9.97 -5.57 -17.27
N GLU A 28 9.80 -6.39 -18.30
CA GLU A 28 9.10 -6.00 -19.53
C GLU A 28 7.60 -5.74 -19.28
N ARG A 29 7.01 -6.40 -18.28
CA ARG A 29 5.59 -6.27 -17.95
C ARG A 29 5.34 -5.51 -16.66
N PHE A 30 5.70 -6.08 -15.51
CA PHE A 30 5.43 -5.43 -14.22
C PHE A 30 6.36 -4.24 -14.01
N GLY A 31 7.64 -4.41 -14.32
CA GLY A 31 8.64 -3.35 -14.15
C GLY A 31 8.43 -2.13 -15.05
N SER A 32 7.73 -2.27 -16.18
CA SER A 32 7.50 -1.20 -17.16
C SER A 32 6.40 -0.23 -16.77
N VAL A 33 5.61 -0.55 -15.74
CA VAL A 33 4.55 0.33 -15.24
C VAL A 33 5.11 1.29 -14.20
N ASN A 34 4.77 2.58 -14.32
CA ASN A 34 5.07 3.60 -13.31
C ASN A 34 4.37 3.25 -12.00
N ARG A 35 5.13 3.31 -10.90
CA ARG A 35 4.63 2.96 -9.55
C ARG A 35 4.76 4.18 -8.66
N ALA A 36 3.81 4.32 -7.73
CA ALA A 36 3.83 5.29 -6.67
C ALA A 36 3.53 4.58 -5.34
N PHE A 37 4.08 5.10 -4.24
CA PHE A 37 3.86 4.59 -2.89
C PHE A 37 3.34 5.71 -2.01
N ILE A 38 2.26 5.45 -1.25
CA ILE A 38 1.71 6.41 -0.28
C ILE A 38 1.91 5.80 1.11
N VAL A 39 2.78 6.42 1.90
CA VAL A 39 3.10 6.02 3.27
C VAL A 39 2.01 6.49 4.22
N THR A 40 1.62 5.62 5.15
CA THR A 40 0.71 5.92 6.27
C THR A 40 1.50 5.95 7.57
N GLY A 41 1.62 7.13 8.18
CA GLY A 41 2.56 7.37 9.29
C GLY A 41 2.13 6.75 10.64
N GLU A 42 0.84 6.51 10.84
CA GLU A 42 0.29 5.88 12.06
C GLU A 42 -0.18 4.43 11.82
N ASP A 43 0.37 3.76 10.80
CA ASP A 43 0.08 2.34 10.56
C ASP A 43 0.55 1.47 11.73
N LYS A 44 -0.36 0.66 12.28
CA LYS A 44 -0.10 -0.30 13.36
C LYS A 44 -0.28 -1.76 12.92
N THR A 45 -0.61 -1.99 11.65
CA THR A 45 -0.80 -3.32 11.06
C THR A 45 0.53 -3.91 10.59
N ILE A 46 1.43 -3.06 10.08
CA ILE A 46 2.77 -3.46 9.63
C ILE A 46 3.85 -2.75 10.46
N PRO A 47 5.06 -3.32 10.57
CA PRO A 47 6.17 -2.66 11.25
C PRO A 47 6.55 -1.33 10.58
N PRO A 48 6.92 -0.29 11.35
CA PRO A 48 7.30 1.01 10.81
C PRO A 48 8.42 0.96 9.76
N GLU A 49 9.35 0.02 9.90
CA GLU A 49 10.46 -0.20 8.99
C GLU A 49 10.07 -0.86 7.66
N PHE A 50 8.87 -1.45 7.58
CA PHE A 50 8.45 -2.20 6.41
C PHE A 50 8.18 -1.31 5.19
N GLN A 51 7.48 -0.18 5.37
CA GLN A 51 7.18 0.73 4.25
C GLN A 51 8.47 1.36 3.66
N PRO A 52 9.42 1.87 4.46
CA PRO A 52 10.71 2.33 3.94
C PRO A 52 11.49 1.23 3.20
N TRP A 53 11.53 0.02 3.76
CA TRP A 53 12.19 -1.12 3.13
C TRP A 53 11.53 -1.48 1.80
N GLU A 54 10.19 -1.47 1.72
CA GLU A 54 9.46 -1.77 0.49
C GLU A 54 9.73 -0.73 -0.59
N ILE A 55 9.77 0.56 -0.23
CA ILE A 55 10.09 1.66 -1.16
C ILE A 55 11.50 1.48 -1.74
N GLU A 56 12.50 1.21 -0.89
CA GLU A 56 13.88 0.99 -1.31
C GLU A 56 13.98 -0.25 -2.22
N ASN A 57 13.38 -1.36 -1.80
CA ASN A 57 13.44 -2.64 -2.51
C ASN A 57 12.72 -2.60 -3.87
N THR A 58 11.62 -1.86 -3.98
CA THR A 58 10.83 -1.77 -5.23
C THR A 58 11.30 -0.68 -6.19
N GLY A 59 12.18 0.22 -5.74
CA GLY A 59 12.73 1.32 -6.53
C GLY A 59 11.67 2.31 -7.01
N VAL A 60 10.63 2.52 -6.21
CA VAL A 60 9.53 3.44 -6.56
C VAL A 60 10.03 4.89 -6.54
N THR A 61 9.71 5.64 -7.59
CA THR A 61 10.19 7.03 -7.75
C THR A 61 9.23 8.07 -7.22
N ILE A 62 7.94 7.76 -7.11
CA ILE A 62 6.92 8.68 -6.61
C ILE A 62 6.50 8.22 -5.22
N VAL A 63 6.93 8.94 -4.20
CA VAL A 63 6.58 8.65 -2.79
C VAL A 63 5.83 9.85 -2.21
N LYS A 64 4.74 9.58 -1.51
CA LYS A 64 3.96 10.55 -0.73
C LYS A 64 3.77 10.00 0.67
N GLU A 65 3.56 10.87 1.66
CA GLU A 65 3.32 10.46 3.04
C GLU A 65 2.14 11.22 3.63
N ILE A 66 1.25 10.49 4.29
CA ILE A 66 0.19 11.03 5.13
C ILE A 66 0.57 10.70 6.57
N GLU A 67 1.24 11.64 7.24
CA GLU A 67 1.84 11.47 8.57
C GLU A 67 0.84 10.97 9.61
N ASP A 68 -0.41 11.43 9.55
CA ASP A 68 -1.46 11.14 10.54
C ASP A 68 -2.50 10.11 10.06
N ALA A 69 -2.20 9.34 9.01
CA ALA A 69 -3.05 8.25 8.53
C ALA A 69 -2.72 6.92 9.21
N ASP A 70 -3.77 6.20 9.62
CA ASP A 70 -3.68 4.78 9.97
C ASP A 70 -3.57 3.90 8.70
N HIS A 71 -3.50 2.58 8.89
CA HIS A 71 -3.46 1.59 7.80
C HIS A 71 -4.61 1.76 6.78
N MET A 72 -5.75 2.28 7.23
CA MET A 72 -6.96 2.47 6.44
C MET A 72 -7.07 3.93 6.02
N ALA A 73 -6.05 4.47 5.34
CA ALA A 73 -5.99 5.87 4.89
C ALA A 73 -7.23 6.33 4.10
N MET A 74 -7.88 5.42 3.38
CA MET A 74 -9.12 5.70 2.66
C MET A 74 -10.34 5.95 3.57
N ILE A 75 -10.25 5.58 4.85
CA ILE A 75 -11.26 5.82 5.89
C ILE A 75 -10.80 6.95 6.82
N SER A 76 -9.55 6.90 7.29
CA SER A 76 -9.03 7.86 8.28
C SER A 76 -8.70 9.22 7.66
N LYS A 77 -8.11 9.24 6.46
CA LYS A 77 -7.66 10.45 5.76
C LYS A 77 -8.09 10.49 4.27
N PRO A 78 -9.38 10.32 3.95
CA PRO A 78 -9.87 10.17 2.58
C PRO A 78 -9.55 11.37 1.68
N HIS A 79 -9.62 12.59 2.22
CA HIS A 79 -9.36 13.81 1.45
C HIS A 79 -7.87 13.98 1.11
N ALA A 80 -6.97 13.70 2.06
CA ALA A 80 -5.53 13.74 1.83
C ALA A 80 -5.12 12.65 0.83
N LEU A 81 -5.65 11.43 0.99
CA LEU A 81 -5.43 10.35 0.04
C LEU A 81 -5.91 10.72 -1.37
N CYS A 82 -7.11 11.28 -1.50
CA CYS A 82 -7.66 11.74 -2.78
C CYS A 82 -6.75 12.78 -3.45
N GLN A 83 -6.28 13.77 -2.69
CA GLN A 83 -5.38 14.79 -3.21
C GLN A 83 -4.07 14.19 -3.74
N TYR A 84 -3.46 13.25 -3.02
CA TYR A 84 -2.25 12.58 -3.48
C TYR A 84 -2.49 11.69 -4.70
N LEU A 85 -3.62 10.99 -4.79
CA LEU A 85 -4.00 10.24 -5.98
C LEU A 85 -4.15 11.16 -7.19
N LEU A 86 -4.78 12.33 -7.02
CA LEU A 86 -4.90 13.34 -8.08
C LEU A 86 -3.53 13.91 -8.48
N ASP A 87 -2.60 14.07 -7.54
CA ASP A 87 -1.25 14.54 -7.84
C ASP A 87 -0.40 13.49 -8.56
N ILE A 88 -0.58 12.20 -8.25
CA ILE A 88 0.10 11.08 -8.91
C ILE A 88 -0.44 10.87 -10.33
N ALA A 89 -1.73 11.12 -10.56
CA ALA A 89 -2.38 10.91 -11.84
C ALA A 89 -2.08 12.00 -12.90
N LYS A 90 -1.38 13.08 -12.51
CA LYS A 90 -0.93 14.15 -13.42
C LYS A 90 0.25 13.67 -14.26
#